data_AF-A0AAC9P6S6-F1
#
_entry.id   AF-A0AAC9P6S6-F1
#
_cell.length_a   1.000
_cell.length_b   1.000
_cell.length_c   1.000
_cell.angle_alpha   90.00
_cell.angle_beta   90.00
_cell.angle_gamma   90.00
#
_symmetry.space_group_name_H-M   'P 1'
#
loop_
_entity.id
_entity.type
_entity.pdbx_description
1 polymer ?
#
loop_
_entity_poly.entity_id
_entity_poly.type
_entity_poly.pdbx_seq_one_letter_code
_entity_poly.pdbx_strand_id
1 'polypeptide(L)'
;MTNSEITRPLPKTAVPAGIVDPVQSARAELKAALAAIEVKGNFPRRIDTASKRAAAKARVFADRNPAAAIAGAVGVAVIVGGAVWAIARALSR
;
A
#
# COMPACT_ATOMS: atom_id res chain seq x y z
N MET A 1 -19.43 -29.37 -8.63
CA MET A 1 -18.59 -28.63 -7.67
C MET A 1 -17.52 -29.60 -7.19
N THR A 2 -16.25 -29.36 -7.52
CA THR A 2 -15.16 -30.33 -7.29
C THR A 2 -14.71 -30.33 -5.83
N ASN A 3 -14.50 -31.52 -5.25
CA ASN A 3 -14.11 -31.78 -3.85
C ASN A 3 -12.83 -31.06 -3.34
N SER A 4 -12.15 -30.29 -4.17
CA SER A 4 -10.93 -29.52 -3.87
C SER A 4 -11.18 -28.20 -3.12
N GLU A 5 -12.45 -27.77 -2.94
CA GLU A 5 -12.77 -26.57 -2.15
C GLU A 5 -12.73 -26.81 -0.63
N ILE A 6 -12.81 -28.07 -0.17
CA ILE A 6 -12.94 -28.42 1.26
C ILE A 6 -11.60 -28.33 2.02
N THR A 7 -10.46 -28.28 1.32
CA THR A 7 -9.11 -28.31 1.92
C THR A 7 -8.31 -27.02 1.71
N ARG A 8 -8.96 -25.85 1.60
CA ARG A 8 -8.23 -24.58 1.72
C ARG A 8 -8.09 -24.18 3.19
N PRO A 9 -6.86 -24.03 3.73
CA PRO A 9 -6.69 -23.46 5.04
C PRO A 9 -7.34 -22.07 5.09
N LEU A 10 -8.11 -21.82 6.14
CA LEU A 10 -8.80 -20.55 6.33
C LEU A 10 -7.81 -19.37 6.26
N PRO A 11 -8.19 -18.24 5.64
CA PRO A 11 -7.36 -17.04 5.64
C PRO A 11 -7.07 -16.63 7.09
N LYS A 12 -5.84 -16.17 7.36
CA LYS A 12 -5.46 -15.68 8.70
C LYS A 12 -6.27 -14.47 9.17
N THR A 13 -7.00 -13.83 8.25
CA THR A 13 -7.90 -12.70 8.49
C THR A 13 -9.34 -13.13 8.75
N ALA A 14 -9.64 -14.43 8.72
CA ALA A 14 -10.98 -14.97 8.96
C ALA A 14 -11.07 -15.59 10.36
N VAL A 15 -12.25 -15.45 10.98
CA VAL A 15 -12.57 -16.09 12.25
C VAL A 15 -13.06 -17.51 11.99
N PRO A 16 -12.51 -18.54 12.66
CA PRO A 16 -13.00 -19.91 12.53
C PRO A 16 -14.46 -20.03 12.95
N ALA A 17 -15.29 -20.68 12.13
CA ALA A 17 -16.67 -20.99 12.49
C ALA A 17 -16.75 -22.05 13.60
N GLY A 18 -17.78 -21.97 14.45
CA GLY A 18 -18.03 -22.97 15.50
C GLY A 18 -17.39 -22.71 16.86
N ILE A 19 -16.84 -21.50 17.10
CA ILE A 19 -16.40 -21.09 18.43
C ILE A 19 -17.64 -20.72 19.25
N VAL A 20 -17.94 -21.52 20.28
CA VAL A 20 -19.12 -21.32 21.15
C VAL A 20 -18.77 -20.50 22.40
N ASP A 21 -17.51 -20.55 22.84
CA ASP A 21 -17.02 -19.75 23.98
C ASP A 21 -16.84 -18.28 23.55
N PRO A 22 -17.56 -17.33 24.16
CA PRO A 22 -17.48 -15.91 23.81
C PRO A 22 -16.06 -15.33 23.97
N VAL A 23 -15.28 -15.80 24.95
CA VAL A 23 -13.91 -15.30 25.19
C VAL A 23 -12.98 -15.75 24.06
N GLN A 24 -13.14 -16.98 23.59
CA GLN A 24 -12.36 -17.50 22.47
C GLN A 24 -12.76 -16.84 21.15
N SER A 25 -14.06 -16.54 20.94
CA SER A 25 -14.52 -15.81 19.75
C SER A 25 -13.90 -14.42 19.70
N ALA A 26 -13.97 -13.67 20.80
CA ALA A 26 -13.40 -12.32 20.88
C ALA A 26 -11.88 -12.31 20.61
N ARG A 27 -11.14 -13.31 21.11
CA ARG A 27 -9.71 -13.46 20.83
C ARG A 27 -9.44 -13.79 19.35
N ALA A 28 -10.26 -14.64 18.74
CA ALA A 28 -10.13 -15.01 17.34
C ALA A 28 -10.46 -13.82 16.41
N GLU A 29 -11.50 -13.04 16.73
CA GLU A 29 -11.87 -11.80 16.05
C GLU A 29 -10.76 -10.75 16.12
N LEU A 30 -10.18 -10.50 17.30
CA LEU A 30 -9.09 -9.54 17.45
C LEU A 30 -7.85 -9.95 16.63
N LYS A 31 -7.49 -11.23 16.64
CA LYS A 31 -6.35 -11.75 15.87
C LYS A 31 -6.60 -11.66 14.37
N ALA A 32 -7.82 -11.99 13.93
CA ALA A 32 -8.24 -11.88 12.53
C ALA A 32 -8.22 -10.40 12.07
N ALA A 33 -8.72 -9.49 12.90
CA ALA A 33 -8.71 -8.06 12.62
C ALA A 33 -7.27 -7.50 12.54
N LEU A 34 -6.37 -7.90 13.45
CA LEU A 34 -4.97 -7.49 13.39
C LEU A 34 -4.27 -8.02 12.14
N ALA A 35 -4.50 -9.29 11.79
CA ALA A 35 -3.98 -9.86 10.54
C ALA A 35 -4.55 -9.13 9.31
N ALA A 36 -5.81 -8.70 9.36
CA ALA A 36 -6.42 -7.92 8.30
C ALA A 36 -5.78 -6.52 8.20
N ILE A 37 -5.47 -5.89 9.34
CA ILE A 37 -4.73 -4.62 9.39
C ILE A 37 -3.30 -4.80 8.89
N GLU A 38 -2.62 -5.91 9.19
CA GLU A 38 -1.28 -6.19 8.66
C GLU A 38 -1.30 -6.35 7.13
N VAL A 39 -2.27 -7.09 6.60
CA VAL A 39 -2.44 -7.29 5.16
C VAL A 39 -2.87 -6.00 4.45
N LYS A 40 -3.80 -5.23 5.02
CA LYS A 40 -4.27 -3.95 4.45
C LYS A 40 -3.24 -2.84 4.63
N GLY A 41 -2.58 -2.84 5.78
CA GLY A 41 -1.47 -1.98 6.16
C GLY A 41 -0.18 -2.29 5.43
N ASN A 42 -0.12 -3.36 4.63
CA ASN A 42 0.97 -3.63 3.68
C ASN A 42 1.02 -2.63 2.49
N PHE A 43 0.49 -1.41 2.68
CA PHE A 43 0.74 -0.26 1.81
C PHE A 43 2.22 0.01 1.57
N PRO A 44 3.14 -0.08 2.55
CA PRO A 44 4.57 0.13 2.33
C PRO A 44 5.13 -0.77 1.24
N ARG A 45 4.73 -2.05 1.22
CA ARG A 45 5.20 -3.00 0.20
C ARG A 45 4.58 -2.75 -1.17
N ARG A 46 3.32 -2.28 -1.20
CA ARG A 46 2.65 -1.86 -2.45
C ARG A 46 3.31 -0.61 -3.02
N ILE A 47 3.61 0.37 -2.17
CA ILE A 47 4.33 1.60 -2.53
C ILE A 47 5.74 1.25 -2.99
N ASP A 48 6.50 0.44 -2.25
CA ASP A 48 7.85 0.01 -2.64
C ASP A 48 7.85 -0.67 -4.02
N THR A 49 6.91 -1.60 -4.24
CA THR A 49 6.78 -2.28 -5.55
C THR A 49 6.40 -1.29 -6.65
N ALA A 50 5.46 -0.38 -6.39
CA ALA A 50 5.04 0.65 -7.35
C ALA A 50 6.19 1.62 -7.67
N SER A 51 6.92 2.07 -6.65
CA SER A 51 8.08 2.95 -6.77
C SER A 51 9.20 2.30 -7.57
N LYS A 52 9.55 1.04 -7.30
CA LYS A 52 10.55 0.30 -8.08
C LYS A 52 10.17 0.20 -9.55
N ARG A 53 8.90 -0.11 -9.84
CA ARG A 53 8.38 -0.16 -11.22
C ARG A 53 8.39 1.22 -11.88
N ALA A 54 8.00 2.27 -11.16
CA ALA A 54 8.01 3.63 -11.65
C ALA A 54 9.44 4.11 -11.96
N ALA A 55 10.40 3.83 -11.06
CA ALA A 55 11.81 4.16 -11.24
C ALA A 55 12.40 3.46 -12.47
N ALA A 56 12.13 2.16 -12.65
CA ALA A 56 12.57 1.43 -13.84
C ALA A 56 12.01 2.04 -15.13
N LYS A 57 10.71 2.41 -15.16
CA LYS A 57 10.09 3.07 -16.31
C LYS A 57 10.66 4.47 -16.56
N ALA A 58 10.88 5.25 -15.51
CA ALA A 58 11.43 6.60 -15.60
C ALA A 58 12.86 6.57 -16.15
N ARG A 59 13.67 5.58 -15.76
CA ARG A 59 15.02 5.40 -16.30
C ARG A 59 15.00 5.11 -17.80
N VAL A 60 14.18 4.15 -18.24
CA VAL A 60 14.01 3.84 -19.67
C VAL A 60 13.50 5.05 -20.45
N PHE A 61 12.61 5.86 -19.87
CA PHE A 61 12.13 7.10 -20.48
C PHE A 61 13.25 8.14 -20.61
N ALA A 62 14.04 8.34 -19.56
CA ALA A 62 15.17 9.27 -19.54
C ALA A 62 16.25 8.89 -20.55
N ASP A 63 16.54 7.59 -20.70
CA ASP A 63 17.49 7.08 -21.69
C ASP A 63 17.03 7.37 -23.13
N ARG A 64 15.70 7.41 -23.38
CA ARG A 64 15.12 7.68 -24.71
C ARG A 64 14.96 9.16 -25.03
N ASN A 65 14.61 9.97 -24.04
CA ASN A 65 14.40 11.41 -24.21
C ASN A 65 14.86 12.16 -22.95
N PRO A 66 16.15 12.48 -22.85
CA PRO A 66 16.71 13.09 -21.64
C PRO A 66 16.15 14.49 -21.39
N ALA A 67 15.91 15.28 -22.44
CA ALA A 67 15.37 16.63 -22.31
C ALA A 67 13.95 16.62 -21.71
N ALA A 68 13.07 15.74 -22.20
CA ALA A 68 11.72 15.61 -21.65
C ALA A 68 11.74 15.05 -20.22
N ALA A 69 12.67 14.14 -19.90
CA ALA A 69 12.82 13.62 -18.55
C ALA A 69 13.28 14.69 -17.55
N ILE A 70 14.23 15.54 -17.93
CA ILE A 70 14.66 16.67 -17.11
C ILE A 70 13.50 17.65 -16.90
N ALA A 71 12.80 18.03 -17.97
CA ALA A 71 11.66 18.93 -17.88
C ALA A 71 10.56 18.37 -16.95
N GLY A 72 10.25 17.08 -17.07
CA GLY A 72 9.31 16.39 -16.19
C GLY A 72 9.77 16.38 -14.73
N ALA A 73 11.04 16.07 -14.47
CA ALA A 73 11.61 16.05 -13.12
C ALA A 73 11.56 17.44 -12.47
N VAL A 74 11.95 18.48 -13.20
CA VAL A 74 11.86 19.88 -12.74
C VAL A 74 10.40 20.25 -12.45
N GLY A 75 9.46 19.90 -13.33
CA GLY A 75 8.04 20.14 -13.11
C GLY A 75 7.52 19.51 -11.83
N VAL A 76 7.86 18.24 -11.57
CA VAL A 76 7.49 17.56 -10.31
C VAL A 76 8.11 18.27 -9.10
N ALA A 77 9.38 18.64 -9.17
CA ALA A 77 10.07 19.33 -8.08
C ALA A 77 9.41 20.67 -7.73
N VAL A 78 9.04 21.46 -8.75
CA VAL A 78 8.33 22.74 -8.57
C VAL A 78 6.96 22.53 -7.92
N ILE A 79 6.19 21.52 -8.35
CA ILE A 79 4.87 21.23 -7.78
C ILE A 79 5.01 20.85 -6.30
N VAL A 80 5.92 19.92 -5.97
CA VAL A 80 6.10 19.45 -4.59
C VAL A 80 6.65 20.56 -3.70
N GLY A 81 7.72 21.23 -4.14
CA GLY A 81 8.32 22.34 -3.40
C GLY A 81 7.35 23.50 -3.22
N GLY A 82 6.59 23.84 -4.26
CA GLY A 82 5.56 24.87 -4.21
C GLY A 82 4.42 24.54 -3.25
N ALA A 83 3.96 23.28 -3.24
CA ALA A 83 2.93 22.83 -2.29
C ALA A 83 3.43 22.93 -0.84
N VAL A 84 4.64 22.44 -0.55
CA VAL A 84 5.25 22.52 0.79
C VAL A 84 5.42 23.98 1.21
N TRP A 85 5.96 24.82 0.33
CA TRP A 85 6.12 26.25 0.60
C TRP A 85 4.78 26.92 0.88
N ALA A 86 3.74 26.66 0.09
CA ALA A 86 2.43 27.26 0.26
C ALA A 86 1.78 26.85 1.60
N ILE A 87 1.90 25.58 1.99
CA ILE A 87 1.42 25.08 3.28
C ILE A 87 2.18 25.76 4.43
N ALA A 88 3.52 25.74 4.39
CA ALA A 88 4.34 26.38 5.40
C ALA A 88 4.03 27.88 5.53
N ARG A 89 3.86 28.57 4.39
CA ARG A 89 3.51 29.99 4.33
C ARG A 89 2.12 30.28 4.88
N ALA A 90 1.16 29.37 4.69
CA ALA A 90 -0.19 29.51 5.23
C ALA A 90 -0.21 29.33 6.75
N LEU A 91 0.57 28.38 7.27
CA LEU A 91 0.70 28.13 8.71
C LEU A 91 1.54 29.21 9.43
N SER A 92 2.41 29.90 8.72
CA SER A 92 3.27 30.97 9.27
C SER A 92 2.61 32.36 9.28
N ARG A 93 1.31 32.46 8.97
CA ARG A 93 0.52 33.70 9.07
C ARG A 93 -0.40 33.61 10.27
#